data_AF-A0A3L8PZI3-F1
#
_entry.id   AF-A0A3L8PZI3-F1
#
_cell.length_a   1.000
_cell.length_b   1.000
_cell.length_c   1.000
_cell.angle_alpha   90.00
_cell.angle_beta   90.00
_cell.angle_gamma   90.00
#
_symmetry.space_group_name_H-M   'P 1'
#
loop_
_entity.id
_entity.type
_entity.pdbx_description
1 polymer ?
#
loop_
_entity_poly.entity_id
_entity_poly.type
_entity_poly.pdbx_seq_one_letter_code
_entity_poly.pdbx_strand_id
1 'polypeptide(L)'
;MNKIKTTAAIIALITTPGLSASELVYEPINPTFGGNPLNGSYFFTKAKAQNNHSENDARDFVTRFKQSLERNIMSKITRDFANKELKEGTFDAGDYTITVADLGGGRFQVTILNELTGETTVIDMINPGY
;
A
#
# COMPACT_ATOMS: atom_id res chain seq x y z
N MET A 1 -72.87 -40.70 -11.88
CA MET A 1 -71.88 -40.02 -11.02
C MET A 1 -70.53 -39.74 -11.72
N ASN A 2 -70.02 -40.64 -12.58
CA ASN A 2 -68.69 -40.45 -13.21
C ASN A 2 -68.62 -39.32 -14.26
N LYS A 3 -69.71 -39.05 -15.00
CA LYS A 3 -69.74 -37.99 -16.03
C LYS A 3 -69.58 -36.57 -15.45
N ILE A 4 -70.16 -36.30 -14.28
CA ILE A 4 -70.06 -35.00 -13.60
C ILE A 4 -68.62 -34.76 -13.11
N LYS A 5 -67.96 -35.82 -12.61
CA LYS A 5 -66.55 -35.76 -12.20
C LYS A 5 -65.62 -35.48 -13.38
N THR A 6 -65.88 -36.08 -14.55
CA THR A 6 -65.12 -35.80 -15.77
C THR A 6 -65.35 -34.40 -16.32
N THR A 7 -66.58 -33.87 -16.27
CA THR A 7 -66.86 -32.49 -16.71
C THR A 7 -66.21 -31.46 -15.78
N ALA A 8 -66.25 -31.69 -14.46
CA ALA A 8 -65.59 -30.83 -13.49
C ALA A 8 -64.05 -30.84 -13.67
N ALA A 9 -63.46 -32.00 -13.98
CA ALA A 9 -62.02 -32.12 -14.24
C ALA A 9 -61.59 -31.35 -15.52
N ILE A 10 -62.42 -31.34 -16.56
CA ILE A 10 -62.15 -30.59 -17.79
C ILE A 10 -62.23 -29.08 -17.54
N ILE A 11 -63.23 -28.61 -16.77
CA ILE A 11 -63.36 -27.19 -16.43
C ILE A 11 -62.17 -26.71 -15.58
N ALA A 12 -61.70 -27.53 -14.63
CA ALA A 12 -60.53 -27.24 -13.82
C ALA A 12 -59.22 -27.16 -14.65
N LEU A 13 -59.13 -27.90 -15.76
CA LEU A 13 -57.97 -27.89 -16.64
C LEU A 13 -57.93 -26.65 -17.56
N ILE A 14 -59.10 -26.08 -17.88
CA ILE A 14 -59.22 -24.90 -18.77
C ILE A 14 -59.06 -23.58 -17.98
N THR A 15 -59.20 -23.60 -16.66
CA THR A 15 -59.14 -22.41 -15.79
C THR A 15 -57.79 -22.17 -15.14
N THR A 16 -56.71 -22.83 -15.60
CA THR A 16 -55.37 -22.56 -15.10
C THR A 16 -54.87 -21.19 -15.60
N PRO A 17 -54.56 -20.24 -14.70
CA PRO A 17 -53.97 -18.97 -15.10
C PRO A 17 -52.59 -19.24 -15.71
N GLY A 18 -52.33 -18.71 -16.91
CA GLY A 18 -51.05 -18.86 -17.58
C GLY A 18 -49.91 -18.36 -16.69
N LEU A 19 -48.94 -19.23 -16.41
CA LEU A 19 -47.72 -18.84 -15.70
C LEU A 19 -46.98 -17.79 -16.53
N SER A 20 -47.08 -16.53 -16.11
CA SER A 20 -46.36 -15.42 -16.70
C SER A 20 -45.02 -15.29 -15.99
N ALA A 21 -43.98 -15.90 -16.55
CA ALA A 21 -42.61 -15.67 -16.15
C ALA A 21 -41.96 -14.68 -17.12
N SER A 22 -41.28 -13.67 -16.57
CA SER A 22 -40.44 -12.75 -17.35
C SER A 22 -38.97 -13.15 -17.20
N GLU A 23 -38.14 -12.74 -18.15
CA GLU A 23 -36.69 -12.95 -18.09
C GLU A 23 -36.08 -12.13 -16.94
N LEU A 24 -35.19 -12.76 -16.18
CA LEU A 24 -34.35 -12.06 -15.22
C LEU A 24 -33.13 -11.49 -15.96
N VAL A 25 -33.22 -10.22 -16.35
CA VAL A 25 -32.08 -9.50 -16.94
C VAL A 25 -31.21 -8.97 -15.81
N TYR A 26 -29.93 -9.36 -15.80
CA TYR A 26 -28.95 -8.81 -14.87
C TYR A 26 -28.46 -7.45 -15.37
N GLU A 27 -28.69 -6.42 -14.56
CA GLU A 27 -28.05 -5.12 -14.73
C GLU A 27 -27.07 -4.89 -13.56
N PRO A 28 -25.78 -4.68 -13.83
CA PRO A 28 -24.83 -4.27 -12.81
C PRO A 28 -25.30 -2.98 -12.14
N ILE A 29 -25.21 -2.88 -10.82
CA ILE A 29 -25.58 -1.62 -10.14
C ILE A 29 -24.55 -0.52 -10.37
N ASN A 30 -23.30 -0.89 -10.60
CA ASN A 30 -22.17 0.03 -10.71
C ASN A 30 -22.04 0.56 -12.15
N PRO A 31 -22.04 1.90 -12.35
CA PRO A 31 -21.94 2.53 -13.66
C PRO A 31 -20.75 2.05 -14.50
N THR A 32 -19.61 1.74 -13.87
CA THR A 32 -18.39 1.31 -14.57
C THR A 32 -18.56 -0.02 -15.31
N PHE A 33 -19.53 -0.84 -14.90
CA PHE A 33 -19.84 -2.12 -15.56
C PHE A 33 -21.07 -2.05 -16.47
N GLY A 34 -21.55 -0.86 -16.82
CA GLY A 34 -22.73 -0.68 -17.69
C GLY A 34 -24.05 -0.56 -16.93
N GLY A 35 -24.00 -0.30 -15.62
CA GLY A 35 -25.17 0.00 -14.80
C GLY A 35 -25.68 1.43 -14.91
N ASN A 36 -26.80 1.70 -14.26
CA ASN A 36 -27.38 3.04 -14.18
C ASN A 36 -26.36 4.13 -13.73
N PRO A 37 -26.03 5.12 -14.58
CA PRO A 37 -25.07 6.19 -14.29
C PRO A 37 -25.42 7.06 -13.07
N LEU A 38 -26.71 7.15 -12.71
CA LEU A 38 -27.16 7.94 -11.56
C LEU A 38 -26.65 7.38 -10.22
N ASN A 39 -26.26 6.10 -10.17
CA ASN A 39 -25.72 5.48 -8.96
C ASN A 39 -24.27 5.92 -8.66
N GLY A 40 -23.58 6.55 -9.61
CA GLY A 40 -22.15 6.90 -9.47
C GLY A 40 -21.88 7.86 -8.33
N SER A 41 -22.68 8.93 -8.21
CA SER A 41 -22.54 9.93 -7.15
C SER A 41 -22.80 9.33 -5.76
N TYR A 42 -23.83 8.50 -5.63
CA TYR A 42 -24.17 7.81 -4.39
C TYR A 42 -23.06 6.85 -3.94
N PHE A 43 -22.54 6.01 -4.84
CA PHE A 43 -21.45 5.09 -4.50
C PHE A 43 -20.15 5.81 -4.18
N PHE A 44 -19.84 6.89 -4.90
CA PHE A 44 -18.65 7.70 -4.62
C PHE A 44 -18.72 8.34 -3.23
N THR A 45 -19.85 8.94 -2.87
CA THR A 45 -20.05 9.54 -1.55
C THR A 45 -19.98 8.48 -0.44
N LYS A 46 -20.59 7.31 -0.65
CA LYS A 46 -20.51 6.19 0.30
C LYS A 46 -19.07 5.70 0.48
N ALA A 47 -18.32 5.57 -0.62
CA ALA A 47 -16.91 5.18 -0.58
C ALA A 47 -16.06 6.21 0.17
N LYS A 48 -16.28 7.50 -0.05
CA LYS A 48 -15.58 8.58 0.67
C LYS A 48 -15.89 8.58 2.17
N ALA A 49 -17.14 8.39 2.56
CA ALA A 49 -17.55 8.34 3.96
C ALA A 49 -16.95 7.14 4.73
N GLN A 50 -16.67 6.03 4.02
CA GLN A 50 -16.05 4.83 4.58
C GLN A 50 -14.52 4.82 4.44
N ASN A 51 -13.94 5.78 3.71
CA ASN A 51 -12.51 5.83 3.47
C ASN A 51 -11.79 6.35 4.73
N ASN A 52 -11.20 5.44 5.48
CA ASN A 52 -10.37 5.75 6.66
C ASN A 52 -8.88 5.88 6.31
N HIS A 53 -8.53 5.98 5.03
CA HIS A 53 -7.18 6.24 4.57
C HIS A 53 -6.93 7.75 4.51
N SER A 54 -6.21 8.27 5.50
CA SER A 54 -5.68 9.63 5.50
C SER A 54 -4.21 9.61 5.07
N GLU A 55 -3.84 10.42 4.08
CA GLU A 55 -2.42 10.71 3.86
C GLU A 55 -1.87 11.43 5.11
N ASN A 56 -0.92 10.79 5.80
CA ASN A 56 -0.21 11.41 6.93
C ASN A 56 0.85 12.36 6.37
N ASP A 57 0.42 13.52 5.87
CA ASP A 57 1.27 14.51 5.20
C ASP A 57 2.47 14.97 6.07
N ALA A 58 2.28 15.02 7.39
CA ALA A 58 3.32 15.36 8.35
C ALA A 58 4.42 14.28 8.52
N ARG A 59 4.10 13.00 8.29
CA ARG A 59 5.13 11.92 8.29
C ARG A 59 5.89 11.90 6.96
N ASP A 60 5.27 12.35 5.88
CA ASP A 60 5.83 12.32 4.53
C ASP A 60 6.95 13.36 4.36
N PHE A 61 6.79 14.60 4.85
CA PHE A 61 7.87 15.60 4.78
C PHE A 61 9.14 15.17 5.54
N VAL A 62 9.01 14.75 6.80
CA VAL A 62 10.15 14.34 7.63
C VAL A 62 10.81 13.08 7.05
N THR A 63 10.02 12.13 6.55
CA THR A 63 10.55 10.92 5.90
C THR A 63 11.27 11.26 4.60
N ARG A 64 10.70 12.12 3.75
CA ARG A 64 11.35 12.59 2.51
C ARG A 64 12.61 13.40 2.78
N PHE A 65 12.62 14.20 3.84
CA PHE A 65 13.79 14.95 4.29
C PHE A 65 14.91 14.02 4.77
N LYS A 66 14.59 13.05 5.64
CA LYS A 66 15.54 12.02 6.10
C LYS A 66 16.12 11.24 4.93
N GLN A 67 15.27 10.75 4.03
CA GLN A 67 15.71 10.04 2.83
C GLN A 67 16.59 10.92 1.90
N SER A 68 16.35 12.23 1.83
CA SER A 68 17.17 13.13 1.02
C SER A 68 18.54 13.38 1.65
N LEU A 69 18.58 13.51 2.97
CA LEU A 69 19.81 13.65 3.75
C LEU A 69 20.66 12.38 3.66
N GLU A 70 20.05 11.20 3.86
CA GLU A 70 20.70 9.89 3.70
C GLU A 70 21.31 9.72 2.31
N ARG A 71 20.57 10.06 1.24
CA ARG A 71 21.09 9.99 -0.13
C ARG A 71 22.27 10.93 -0.37
N ASN A 72 22.24 12.14 0.21
CA ASN A 72 23.34 13.10 0.06
C ASN A 72 24.60 12.62 0.80
N ILE A 73 24.45 12.17 2.05
CA ILE A 73 25.53 11.59 2.86
C ILE A 73 26.10 10.36 2.17
N MET A 74 25.24 9.44 1.71
CA MET A 74 25.67 8.24 1.00
C MET A 74 26.43 8.59 -0.29
N SER A 75 25.96 9.58 -1.05
CA SER A 75 26.64 10.05 -2.25
C SER A 75 27.99 10.70 -1.97
N LYS A 76 28.15 11.35 -0.81
CA LYS A 76 29.42 11.90 -0.35
C LYS A 76 30.37 10.78 0.07
N ILE A 77 29.93 9.87 0.94
CA ILE A 77 30.72 8.71 1.41
C ILE A 77 31.16 7.83 0.22
N THR A 78 30.27 7.57 -0.74
CA THR A 78 30.58 6.75 -1.93
C THR A 78 31.66 7.41 -2.79
N ARG A 79 31.64 8.74 -2.91
CA ARG A 79 32.64 9.50 -3.66
C ARG A 79 33.98 9.49 -2.94
N ASP A 80 33.95 9.67 -1.61
CA ASP A 80 35.14 9.64 -0.75
C ASP A 80 35.76 8.21 -0.71
N PHE A 81 34.93 7.16 -0.76
CA PHE A 81 35.35 5.75 -0.93
C PHE A 81 35.98 5.49 -2.30
N ALA A 82 35.33 5.92 -3.38
CA ALA A 82 35.80 5.72 -4.74
C ALA A 82 37.15 6.39 -5.00
N ASN A 83 37.43 7.48 -4.29
CA ASN A 83 38.69 8.21 -4.35
C ASN A 83 39.83 7.57 -3.52
N LYS A 84 39.59 6.43 -2.85
CA LYS A 84 40.56 5.69 -2.01
C LYS A 84 41.16 6.50 -0.84
N GLU A 85 40.41 7.48 -0.32
CA GLU A 85 40.82 8.29 0.84
C GLU A 85 40.23 7.79 2.17
N LEU A 86 39.52 6.66 2.20
CA LEU A 86 39.03 6.08 3.44
C LEU A 86 40.16 5.33 4.16
N LYS A 87 40.80 6.04 5.06
CA LYS A 87 41.60 5.45 6.14
C LYS A 87 40.70 5.18 7.34
N GLU A 88 41.03 4.16 8.12
CA GLU A 88 40.46 3.95 9.46
C GLU A 88 40.51 5.27 10.24
N GLY A 89 39.37 5.73 10.75
CA GLY A 89 39.30 7.02 11.42
C GLY A 89 37.90 7.57 11.61
N THR A 90 37.81 8.58 12.46
CA THR A 90 36.61 9.36 12.73
C THR A 90 36.48 10.44 11.67
N PHE A 91 35.31 10.50 11.03
CA PHE A 91 34.99 11.49 10.00
C PHE A 91 34.03 12.53 10.58
N ASP A 92 34.45 13.80 10.52
CA ASP A 92 33.62 14.94 10.90
C ASP A 92 32.76 15.36 9.69
N ALA A 93 31.45 15.32 9.89
CA ALA A 93 30.43 15.75 8.93
C ALA A 93 29.63 16.94 9.49
N GLY A 94 30.31 17.90 10.12
CA GLY A 94 29.73 19.14 10.64
C GLY A 94 29.06 18.91 11.99
N ASP A 95 27.75 18.65 11.98
CA ASP A 95 26.99 18.40 13.22
C ASP A 95 26.98 16.91 13.61
N TYR A 96 27.69 16.07 12.85
CA TYR A 96 27.69 14.63 13.00
C TYR A 96 29.12 14.08 12.97
N THR A 97 29.45 13.29 13.99
CA THR A 97 30.69 12.51 14.04
C THR A 97 30.41 11.07 13.60
N ILE A 98 31.10 10.61 12.56
CA ILE A 98 30.95 9.26 12.00
C ILE A 98 32.21 8.45 12.34
N THR A 99 32.05 7.38 13.10
CA THR A 99 33.13 6.44 13.43
C THR A 99 32.89 5.13 12.71
N VAL A 100 33.86 4.70 11.91
CA VAL A 100 33.84 3.41 11.22
C VAL A 100 34.84 2.48 11.89
N ALA A 101 34.35 1.36 12.42
CA ALA A 101 35.17 0.31 13.03
C ALA A 101 35.08 -0.97 12.19
N ASP A 102 36.23 -1.55 11.85
CA ASP A 102 36.30 -2.89 11.26
C ASP A 102 36.21 -3.93 12.40
N LEU A 103 35.21 -4.81 12.32
CA LEU A 103 34.98 -5.89 13.28
C LEU A 103 35.60 -7.21 12.81
N GLY A 104 36.28 -7.21 11.65
CA GLY A 104 36.88 -8.38 11.03
C GLY A 104 35.87 -9.26 10.29
N GLY A 105 36.38 -10.09 9.38
CA GLY A 105 35.55 -11.03 8.60
C GLY A 105 34.55 -10.33 7.66
N GLY A 106 34.93 -9.17 7.11
CA GLY A 106 34.08 -8.39 6.20
C GLY A 106 32.95 -7.61 6.89
N ARG A 107 32.97 -7.49 8.22
CA ARG A 107 31.96 -6.77 9.01
C ARG A 107 32.48 -5.39 9.41
N PHE A 108 31.72 -4.36 9.08
CA PHE A 108 32.02 -2.98 9.47
C PHE A 108 30.87 -2.45 10.33
N GLN A 109 31.22 -1.76 11.42
CA GLN A 109 30.28 -1.05 12.25
C GLN A 109 30.46 0.44 12.06
N VAL A 110 29.38 1.11 11.65
CA VAL A 110 29.35 2.56 11.47
C VAL A 110 28.52 3.15 12.61
N THR A 111 29.14 3.98 13.42
CA THR A 111 28.49 4.73 14.49
C THR A 111 28.39 6.19 14.08
N ILE A 112 27.18 6.72 14.03
CA ILE A 112 26.90 8.12 13.71
C ILE A 112 26.41 8.79 14.99
N LEU A 113 27.15 9.78 15.48
CA LEU A 113 26.81 10.60 16.63
C LEU A 113 26.39 11.99 16.15
N ASN A 114 25.18 12.44 16.52
CA ASN A 114 24.79 13.83 16.35
C ASN A 114 25.27 14.65 17.56
N GLU A 115 26.12 15.66 17.34
CA GLU A 115 26.76 16.40 18.44
C GLU A 115 25.85 17.45 19.09
N LEU A 116 24.81 17.89 18.39
CA LEU A 116 23.83 18.87 18.89
C LEU A 116 22.77 18.23 19.80
N THR A 117 22.41 16.98 19.52
CA THR A 117 21.30 16.27 20.20
C THR A 117 21.77 15.09 21.05
N GLY A 118 22.99 14.58 20.83
CA GLY A 118 23.51 13.37 21.47
C GLY A 118 22.94 12.06 20.92
N GLU A 119 22.10 12.11 19.89
CA GLU A 119 21.51 10.90 19.28
C GLU A 119 22.59 10.07 18.59
N THR A 120 22.64 8.77 18.89
CA THR A 120 23.59 7.83 18.30
C THR A 120 22.86 6.79 17.47
N THR A 121 23.26 6.65 16.20
CA THR A 121 22.76 5.62 15.29
C THR A 121 23.88 4.64 14.97
N VAL A 122 23.65 3.35 15.22
CA VAL A 122 24.62 2.29 14.92
C VAL A 122 24.10 1.46 13.75
N ILE A 123 24.94 1.31 12.73
CA ILE A 123 24.65 0.56 11.51
C ILE A 123 25.70 -0.53 11.37
N ASP A 124 25.26 -1.78 11.40
CA ASP A 124 26.10 -2.92 11.09
C ASP A 124 26.02 -3.22 9.59
N MET A 125 27.17 -3.19 8.94
CA MET A 125 27.32 -3.47 7.53
C MET A 125 28.14 -4.74 7.32
N ILE A 126 27.73 -5.58 6.39
CA ILE A 126 28.44 -6.80 6.00
C ILE A 126 28.80 -6.63 4.53
N ASN A 127 30.10 -6.72 4.22
CA ASN A 127 30.61 -6.74 2.86
C ASN A 127 30.63 -8.19 2.36
N PRO A 128 29.77 -8.57 1.39
CA PRO A 128 29.78 -9.92 0.82
C PRO A 128 30.96 -10.03 -0.17
N GLY A 129 32.15 -10.35 0.35
CA GLY A 129 33.36 -10.46 -0.47
C GLY A 129 34.61 -10.98 0.24
N TYR A 130 34.51 -11.35 1.51
CA TYR A 130 35.50 -12.14 2.25
C TYR A 130 34.82 -13.37 2.84
#